data_AF-A0A820N7W3-F1
#
_entry.id   AF-A0A820N7W3-F1
#
_cell.length_a   1.000
_cell.length_b   1.000
_cell.length_c   1.000
_cell.angle_alpha   90.00
_cell.angle_beta   90.00
_cell.angle_gamma   90.00
#
_symmetry.space_group_name_H-M   'P 1'
#
loop_
_entity.id
_entity.type
_entity.pdbx_description
1 polymer ?
#
loop_
_entity_poly.entity_id
_entity_poly.type
_entity_poly.pdbx_seq_one_letter_code
_entity_poly.pdbx_strand_id
1 'polypeptide(L)'
;TVPPRLRLKLTAHICILALYMCRFTVDIDSLRLSLGSSIALSKLQDIFTELGCKIIKVANTSVATLETPINKPKLKDSLSLGSNRKRKRTT
;
A
#
# COMPACT_ATOMS: atom_id res chain seq x y z
N THR A 1 -27.80 -14.80 0.22
CA THR A 1 -27.39 -13.59 0.98
C THR A 1 -25.91 -13.70 1.31
N VAL A 2 -25.08 -12.75 0.88
CA VAL A 2 -23.63 -12.79 1.16
C VAL A 2 -23.40 -12.63 2.66
N PRO A 3 -22.73 -13.58 3.34
CA PRO A 3 -22.51 -13.50 4.77
C PRO A 3 -21.63 -12.29 5.13
N PRO A 4 -21.87 -11.66 6.30
CA PRO A 4 -21.24 -10.39 6.68
C PRO A 4 -19.70 -10.46 6.75
N ARG A 5 -19.15 -11.62 7.16
CA ARG A 5 -17.70 -11.87 7.17
C ARG A 5 -17.09 -11.85 5.76
N LEU A 6 -17.85 -12.29 4.76
CA LEU A 6 -17.38 -12.35 3.37
C LEU A 6 -17.43 -10.96 2.72
N ARG A 7 -18.40 -10.12 3.11
CA ARG A 7 -18.42 -8.70 2.75
C ARG A 7 -17.20 -7.95 3.29
N LEU A 8 -16.84 -8.20 4.55
CA LEU A 8 -15.71 -7.53 5.19
C LEU A 8 -14.37 -7.94 4.57
N LYS A 9 -14.20 -9.24 4.26
CA LYS A 9 -13.04 -9.74 3.50
C LYS A 9 -12.94 -9.14 2.10
N LEU A 10 -14.07 -8.99 1.41
CA LEU A 10 -14.12 -8.36 0.08
C LEU A 10 -13.72 -6.88 0.15
N THR A 11 -14.24 -6.14 1.12
CA THR A 11 -13.86 -4.74 1.35
C THR A 11 -12.36 -4.62 1.63
N ALA A 12 -11.79 -5.48 2.48
CA ALA A 12 -10.36 -5.48 2.76
C ALA A 12 -9.51 -5.73 1.48
N HIS A 13 -9.92 -6.68 0.62
CA HIS A 13 -9.24 -6.91 -0.67
C HIS A 13 -9.29 -5.68 -1.57
N ILE A 14 -10.43 -4.99 -1.63
CA ILE A 14 -10.55 -3.76 -2.42
C ILE A 14 -9.63 -2.67 -1.84
N CYS A 15 -9.53 -2.53 -0.52
CA CYS A 15 -8.60 -1.58 0.11
C CYS A 15 -7.13 -1.89 -0.22
N ILE A 16 -6.73 -3.18 -0.24
CA ILE A 16 -5.37 -3.58 -0.64
C ILE A 16 -5.10 -3.23 -2.11
N LEU A 17 -6.05 -3.49 -3.01
CA LEU A 17 -5.92 -3.11 -4.42
C LEU A 17 -5.81 -1.60 -4.58
N ALA A 18 -6.61 -0.82 -3.85
CA ALA A 18 -6.53 0.63 -3.86
C ALA A 18 -5.16 1.13 -3.39
N LEU A 19 -4.60 0.55 -2.32
CA LEU A 19 -3.25 0.86 -1.86
C LEU A 19 -2.21 0.57 -2.93
N TYR A 20 -2.31 -0.58 -3.62
CA TYR A 20 -1.36 -0.94 -4.67
C TYR A 20 -1.44 0.03 -5.85
N MET A 21 -2.64 0.39 -6.29
CA MET A 21 -2.84 1.30 -7.44
C MET A 21 -2.46 2.75 -7.12
N CYS A 22 -2.62 3.19 -5.87
CA CYS A 22 -2.33 4.55 -5.43
C CYS A 22 -0.95 4.71 -4.77
N ARG A 23 0.02 3.85 -5.11
CA ARG A 23 1.40 3.89 -4.59
C ARG A 23 1.46 3.95 -3.05
N PHE A 24 0.67 3.11 -2.41
CA PHE A 24 0.60 2.95 -0.96
C PHE A 24 0.08 4.17 -0.20
N THR A 25 -0.57 5.12 -0.88
CA THR A 25 -1.20 6.30 -0.28
C THR A 25 -2.64 6.43 -0.80
N VAL A 26 -3.64 6.36 0.07
CA VAL A 26 -5.05 6.37 -0.32
C VAL A 26 -5.82 7.40 0.49
N ASP A 27 -6.58 8.25 -0.19
CA ASP A 27 -7.60 9.08 0.43
C ASP A 27 -8.82 8.22 0.79
N ILE A 28 -9.08 8.08 2.09
CA ILE A 28 -10.13 7.23 2.66
C ILE A 28 -11.51 7.79 2.30
N ASP A 29 -11.67 9.10 2.26
CA ASP A 29 -12.96 9.74 1.96
C ASP A 29 -13.33 9.54 0.49
N SER A 30 -12.36 9.72 -0.41
CA SER A 30 -12.52 9.43 -1.84
C SER A 30 -12.82 7.94 -2.10
N LEU A 31 -12.12 7.03 -1.41
CA LEU A 31 -12.37 5.59 -1.53
C LEU A 31 -13.77 5.22 -1.01
N ARG A 32 -14.21 5.82 0.09
CA ARG A 32 -15.57 5.62 0.64
C ARG A 32 -16.65 6.05 -0.33
N LEU A 33 -16.46 7.19 -1.01
CA LEU A 33 -17.39 7.65 -2.05
C LEU A 33 -17.45 6.63 -3.21
N SER A 34 -16.30 6.08 -3.63
CA SER A 34 -16.24 5.08 -4.70
C SER A 34 -16.85 3.72 -4.32
N LEU A 35 -16.72 3.29 -3.07
CA LEU A 35 -17.32 2.05 -2.56
C LEU A 35 -18.83 2.16 -2.29
N GLY A 36 -19.37 3.38 -2.39
CA GLY A 36 -20.72 3.71 -1.95
C GLY A 36 -20.79 3.95 -0.44
N SER A 37 -21.64 4.90 -0.05
CA SER A 37 -21.85 5.36 1.33
C SER A 37 -22.39 4.31 2.31
N SER A 38 -22.49 3.05 1.90
CA SER A 38 -22.89 1.91 2.74
C SER A 38 -21.85 1.53 3.80
N ILE A 39 -20.60 2.00 3.68
CA ILE A 39 -19.53 1.74 4.66
C ILE A 39 -19.26 3.01 5.46
N ALA A 40 -19.30 2.89 6.79
CA ALA A 40 -18.95 3.96 7.71
C ALA A 40 -17.45 4.29 7.59
N LEU A 41 -17.10 5.57 7.64
CA LEU A 41 -15.72 6.01 7.53
C LEU A 41 -14.82 5.37 8.61
N SER A 42 -15.32 5.27 9.84
CA SER A 42 -14.62 4.60 10.95
C SER A 42 -14.27 3.16 10.63
N LYS A 43 -15.20 2.38 10.07
CA LYS A 43 -14.92 0.99 9.67
C LYS A 43 -13.85 0.88 8.58
N LEU A 44 -13.80 1.86 7.67
CA LEU A 44 -12.78 1.92 6.62
C LEU A 44 -11.40 2.25 7.21
N GLN A 45 -11.36 3.17 8.18
CA GLN A 45 -10.17 3.47 8.96
C GLN A 45 -9.70 2.26 9.78
N ASP A 46 -10.61 1.52 10.42
CA ASP A 46 -10.27 0.31 11.16
C ASP A 46 -9.63 -0.73 10.24
N ILE A 47 -10.20 -0.96 9.04
CA ILE A 47 -9.63 -1.87 8.04
C ILE A 47 -8.23 -1.42 7.63
N PHE A 48 -8.01 -0.13 7.35
CA PHE A 48 -6.67 0.36 7.00
C PHE A 48 -5.67 0.20 8.15
N THR A 49 -6.13 0.38 9.39
CA THR A 49 -5.30 0.16 10.58
C THR A 49 -4.94 -1.31 10.75
N GLU A 50 -5.89 -2.23 10.55
CA GLU A 50 -5.65 -3.68 10.54
C GLU A 50 -4.68 -4.10 9.42
N LEU A 51 -4.70 -3.41 8.28
CA LEU A 51 -3.75 -3.61 7.18
C LEU A 51 -2.35 -3.01 7.45
N GLY A 52 -2.14 -2.38 8.62
CA GLY A 52 -0.87 -1.77 9.00
C GLY A 52 -0.63 -0.39 8.37
N CYS A 53 -1.66 0.25 7.81
CA CYS A 53 -1.55 1.62 7.31
C CYS A 53 -1.60 2.62 8.46
N LYS A 54 -0.81 3.68 8.33
CA LYS A 54 -0.89 4.85 9.20
C LYS A 54 -1.91 5.82 8.63
N ILE A 55 -2.83 6.28 9.46
CA ILE A 55 -3.86 7.23 9.06
C ILE A 55 -3.44 8.63 9.47
N ILE A 56 -3.37 9.53 8.50
CA ILE A 56 -3.00 10.94 8.67
C ILE A 56 -4.22 11.77 8.30
N LYS A 57 -4.63 12.68 9.18
CA LYS A 57 -5.64 13.69 8.83
C LYS A 57 -4.95 14.83 8.10
N VAL A 58 -5.35 15.09 6.87
CA VAL A 58 -4.87 16.20 6.05
C VAL A 58 -6.05 17.12 5.80
N ALA A 59 -6.06 18.28 6.44
CA ALA A 59 -7.18 19.22 6.42
C ALA A 59 -8.52 18.54 6.77
N ASN A 60 -9.47 18.50 5.85
CA ASN A 60 -10.81 17.94 6.04
C ASN A 60 -10.92 16.46 5.63
N THR A 61 -9.82 15.81 5.23
CA THR A 61 -9.83 14.42 4.76
C THR A 61 -8.88 13.51 5.55
N SER A 62 -9.18 12.21 5.53
CA SER A 62 -8.34 11.17 6.13
C SER A 62 -7.57 10.42 5.05
N VAL A 63 -6.25 10.38 5.15
CA VAL A 63 -5.35 9.68 4.22
C VAL A 63 -4.73 8.48 4.92
N ALA A 64 -4.87 7.30 4.34
CA ALA A 64 -4.18 6.09 4.77
C ALA A 64 -2.88 5.92 3.96
N THR A 65 -1.76 5.80 4.66
CA THR A 65 -0.45 5.57 4.05
C THR A 65 0.14 4.28 4.60
N LEU A 66 0.44 3.33 3.72
CA LEU A 66 1.22 2.16 4.10
C LEU A 66 2.69 2.55 4.00
N GLU A 67 3.27 2.98 5.12
CA GLU A 67 4.72 3.08 5.25
C GLU A 67 5.25 1.64 5.13
N THR A 68 5.80 1.27 3.95
CA THR A 68 6.61 0.06 3.89
C THR A 68 7.62 0.16 5.03
N PRO A 69 7.76 -0.85 5.92
CA PRO A 69 8.91 -0.85 6.80
C PRO A 69 10.11 -0.73 5.86
N ILE A 70 10.85 0.36 6.01
CA ILE A 70 12.14 0.54 5.34
C ILE A 70 13.07 -0.47 6.01
N ASN A 71 12.85 -1.76 5.78
CA ASN A 71 13.94 -2.68 5.70
C ASN A 71 14.59 -2.33 4.36
N LYS A 72 15.36 -1.23 4.36
CA LYS A 72 16.43 -1.06 3.39
C LYS A 72 17.16 -2.39 3.41
N PRO A 73 17.14 -3.23 2.36
CA PRO A 73 18.26 -4.12 2.22
C PRO A 73 19.47 -3.19 2.28
N LYS A 74 20.35 -3.37 3.27
CA LYS A 74 21.66 -2.74 3.25
C LYS A 74 22.33 -3.25 1.97
N LEU A 75 22.10 -2.54 0.86
CA LEU A 75 22.78 -2.72 -0.40
C LEU A 75 24.19 -2.13 -0.24
N LYS A 76 24.95 -2.69 0.70
CA LYS A 76 26.36 -2.35 0.93
C LYS A 76 27.28 -3.57 0.92
N ASP A 77 26.75 -4.79 0.94
CA ASP A 77 27.60 -6.00 1.03
C ASP A 77 27.57 -6.89 -0.23
N SER A 78 26.99 -6.44 -1.35
CA SER A 78 26.95 -7.20 -2.61
C SER A 78 27.60 -6.48 -3.81
N LEU A 79 28.59 -5.64 -3.53
CA LEU A 79 29.56 -5.18 -4.54
C LEU A 79 30.97 -5.66 -4.22
N SER A 80 31.11 -6.97 -4.03
CA SER A 80 32.39 -7.65 -4.26
C SER A 80 32.13 -8.96 -4.99
N LEU A 81 32.43 -8.95 -6.28
CA LEU A 81 33.12 -10.01 -7.04
C LEU A 81 32.72 -9.96 -8.51
N GLY A 82 33.72 -9.76 -9.37
CA GLY A 82 33.62 -10.15 -10.77
C GLY A 82 33.81 -9.04 -11.81
N SER A 83 34.83 -8.20 -11.66
CA SER A 83 35.36 -7.43 -12.78
C SER A 83 36.04 -8.41 -13.76
N ASN A 84 35.29 -8.92 -14.74
CA ASN A 84 35.86 -9.65 -15.87
C ASN A 84 35.01 -9.48 -17.14
N ARG A 85 34.99 -8.24 -17.65
CA ARG A 85 34.68 -7.98 -19.06
C ARG A 85 35.93 -7.44 -19.73
N LYS A 86 36.77 -8.38 -20.18
CA LYS A 86 37.86 -8.14 -21.13
C LYS A 86 37.24 -7.78 -22.49
N ARG A 87 36.77 -6.53 -22.64
CA ARG A 87 36.49 -5.90 -23.94
C ARG A 87 37.83 -5.49 -24.52
N LYS A 88 38.40 -6.32 -25.41
CA LYS A 88 39.48 -5.87 -26.30
C LYS A 88 38.82 -5.39 -27.59
N ARG A 89 38.84 -4.07 -27.79
CA ARG A 89 38.43 -3.38 -29.03
C ARG A 89 39.68 -3.29 -29.92
N THR A 90 39.50 -3.71 -31.17
CA THR A 90 40.29 -3.55 -32.41
C THR A 90 41.53 -2.65 -32.41
N THR A 91 42.64 -3.15 -32.97
CA THR A 91 43.19 -2.80 -34.30
C THR A 91 44.08 -3.94 -34.77
#